data_AF-A0A3N5WB84-F1
#
_entry.id   AF-A0A3N5WB84-F1
#
_cell.length_a   1.000
_cell.length_b   1.000
_cell.length_c   1.000
_cell.angle_alpha   90.00
_cell.angle_beta   90.00
_cell.angle_gamma   90.00
#
_symmetry.space_group_name_H-M   'P 1'
#
loop_
_entity.id
_entity.type
_entity.pdbx_description
1 polymer ?
#
loop_
_entity_poly.entity_id
_entity_poly.type
_entity_poly.pdbx_seq_one_letter_code
_entity_poly.pdbx_strand_id
1 'polypeptide(L)' 'SKGLRASGRSAERDLVEIVEIPGHPFFIASQFHPEFRSRPLAAAPLFAGFIQAARERALAVHAGREDRA' A
#
# COMPACT_ATOMS: atom_id res chain seq x y z
N SER A 1 -20.40 6.10 4.58
CA SER A 1 -19.38 5.18 4.04
C SER A 1 -18.52 4.66 5.19
N LYS A 2 -18.05 3.41 5.16
CA LYS A 2 -17.30 2.77 6.28
C LYS A 2 -15.77 2.98 6.20
N GLY A 3 -15.31 4.12 5.68
CA GLY A 3 -13.88 4.45 5.57
C GLY A 3 -13.16 3.93 4.32
N LEU A 4 -13.64 2.88 3.65
CA LEU A 4 -13.06 2.45 2.36
C LEU A 4 -13.34 3.47 1.24
N ARG A 5 -12.32 3.78 0.43
CA ARG A 5 -12.39 4.68 -0.73
C ARG A 5 -11.99 3.95 -2.01
N ALA A 6 -12.82 4.04 -3.05
CA ALA A 6 -12.42 3.68 -4.41
C ALA A 6 -11.51 4.78 -4.96
N SER A 7 -10.19 4.55 -4.98
CA SER A 7 -9.17 5.53 -5.35
C SER A 7 -8.68 5.39 -6.80
N GLY A 8 -8.92 4.23 -7.43
CA GLY A 8 -8.61 4.00 -8.84
C GLY A 8 -9.80 3.39 -9.57
N ARG A 9 -10.09 3.91 -10.76
CA ARG A 9 -11.11 3.38 -11.67
C ARG A 9 -10.54 3.23 -13.08
N SER A 10 -11.00 2.21 -13.79
CA SER A 10 -10.74 2.05 -15.21
C SER A 10 -11.56 3.09 -15.99
N ALA A 11 -10.88 3.95 -16.75
CA ALA A 11 -11.53 4.97 -17.58
C ALA A 11 -12.33 4.36 -18.75
N GLU A 12 -11.95 3.15 -19.19
CA GLU A 12 -12.60 2.47 -20.31
C GLU A 12 -13.85 1.70 -19.88
N ARG A 13 -13.82 1.08 -18.69
CA ARG A 13 -14.84 0.11 -18.25
C ARG A 13 -15.70 0.58 -17.07
N ASP A 14 -15.40 1.75 -16.49
CA ASP A 14 -15.99 2.27 -15.25
C ASP A 14 -16.02 1.23 -14.10
N LEU A 15 -14.97 0.42 -14.01
CA LEU A 15 -14.77 -0.55 -12.93
C LEU A 15 -13.81 0.02 -11.88
N VAL A 16 -14.03 -0.31 -10.61
CA VAL A 16 -13.08 0.01 -9.54
C VAL A 16 -11.88 -0.91 -9.64
N GLU A 17 -10.69 -0.32 -9.72
CA GLU A 17 -9.41 -1.03 -9.91
C GLU A 17 -8.53 -0.95 -8.67
N ILE A 18 -8.67 0.11 -7.87
CA ILE A 18 -7.87 0.33 -6.65
C ILE A 18 -8.78 0.84 -5.53
N VAL A 19 -8.59 0.28 -4.33
CA VAL A 19 -9.24 0.74 -3.11
C VAL A 19 -8.22 1.02 -2.00
N GLU A 20 -8.55 1.99 -1.16
CA GLU A 20 -7.73 2.44 -0.03
C GLU A 20 -8.59 2.62 1.24
N ILE A 21 -7.93 2.60 2.40
CA ILE A 21 -8.53 3.05 3.68
C ILE A 21 -7.75 4.29 4.13
N PRO A 22 -8.27 5.51 3.92
CA PRO A 22 -7.65 6.73 4.41
C PRO A 22 -7.47 6.68 5.92
N GLY A 23 -6.28 7.08 6.39
CA GLY A 23 -5.90 7.02 7.81
C GLY A 23 -5.21 5.72 8.24
N HIS A 24 -5.21 4.68 7.40
CA HIS A 24 -4.29 3.55 7.60
C HIS A 24 -2.92 3.89 6.98
N PRO A 25 -1.78 3.61 7.66
CA PRO A 25 -0.45 4.02 7.19
C PRO A 25 -0.09 3.46 5.80
N PHE A 26 -0.59 2.26 5.48
CA PHE A 26 -0.53 1.70 4.14
C PHE A 26 -1.64 0.66 3.96
N PHE A 27 -2.73 1.02 3.31
CA PHE A 27 -3.79 0.09 2.89
C PHE A 27 -4.15 0.39 1.44
N ILE A 28 -3.64 -0.42 0.52
CA ILE A 28 -3.91 -0.32 -0.91
C ILE A 28 -4.19 -1.74 -1.42
N ALA A 29 -5.30 -1.93 -2.10
CA ALA A 29 -5.61 -3.19 -2.80
C ALA A 29 -5.94 -2.90 -4.27
N SER A 30 -5.44 -3.74 -5.16
CA SER A 30 -5.65 -3.64 -6.61
C SER A 30 -6.34 -4.87 -7.18
N GLN A 31 -7.14 -4.68 -8.23
CA GLN A 31 -7.75 -5.78 -8.99
C GLN A 31 -6.77 -6.39 -10.03
N PHE A 32 -5.82 -5.59 -10.51
CA PHE A 32 -4.78 -6.04 -11.44
C PHE A 32 -3.58 -6.69 -10.72
N HIS A 33 -2.70 -7.31 -11.52
CA HIS A 33 -1.49 -8.02 -11.09
C HIS A 33 -0.21 -7.16 -11.26
N PRO A 34 0.20 -6.36 -10.26
CA PRO A 34 1.42 -5.55 -10.34
C PRO A 34 2.71 -6.38 -10.43
N GLU A 35 2.68 -7.65 -10.01
CA GLU A 35 3.80 -8.60 -10.05
C GLU A 35 4.34 -8.82 -11.46
N PHE A 36 3.47 -8.90 -12.46
CA PHE A 36 3.91 -9.12 -13.85
C PHE A 36 4.67 -7.92 -14.42
N ARG A 37 4.51 -6.73 -13.83
CA ARG A 37 5.18 -5.49 -14.24
C ARG A 37 6.37 -5.12 -13.36
N SER A 38 6.63 -5.84 -12.27
CA SER A 38 7.77 -5.60 -11.40
C SER A 38 9.07 -6.13 -12.02
N ARG A 39 10.19 -5.42 -11.87
CA ARG A 39 11.53 -5.85 -12.32
C ARG A 39 12.55 -5.62 -11.20
N PRO A 40 13.69 -6.35 -11.18
CA PRO A 40 14.69 -6.21 -10.12
C PRO A 40 15.22 -4.77 -9.95
N LEU A 41 15.45 -4.05 -11.06
CA LEU A 41 15.92 -2.67 -11.04
C LEU A 41 14.79 -1.62 -11.13
N ALA A 42 13.54 -2.07 -11.22
CA ALA A 42 12.37 -1.21 -11.34
C ALA A 42 11.18 -1.93 -10.69
N ALA A 43 11.17 -1.94 -9.36
CA ALA A 43 10.10 -2.57 -8.59
C ALA A 43 8.76 -1.86 -8.88
N ALA A 44 7.67 -2.64 -8.98
CA ALA A 44 6.35 -2.04 -9.11
C ALA A 44 6.06 -1.12 -7.91
N PRO A 45 5.49 0.09 -8.12
CA PRO A 45 5.30 1.07 -7.05
C PRO A 45 4.53 0.52 -5.84
N LEU A 46 3.53 -0.34 -6.07
CA LEU A 46 2.74 -0.94 -5.00
C LEU A 46 3.58 -1.79 -4.04
N PHE A 47 4.56 -2.56 -4.55
CA PHE A 47 5.44 -3.36 -3.71
C PHE A 47 6.51 -2.52 -3.03
N ALA A 48 7.13 -1.57 -3.75
CA ALA A 48 8.12 -0.67 -3.16
C ALA A 48 7.51 0.12 -1.99
N GLY A 49 6.31 0.69 -2.18
CA GLY A 49 5.58 1.39 -1.13
C GLY A 49 5.20 0.49 0.04
N PHE A 50 4.75 -0.75 -0.23
CA PHE A 50 4.40 -1.71 0.84
C PHE A 50 5.60 -2.03 1.73
N ILE A 51 6.75 -2.34 1.12
CA ILE A 51 7.98 -2.66 1.88
C ILE A 51 8.48 -1.44 2.65
N GLN A 52 8.41 -0.24 2.06
CA GLN A 52 8.76 0.99 2.76
C GLN A 52 7.89 1.19 4.01
N ALA A 53 6.56 1.10 3.86
CA ALA A 53 5.63 1.27 4.99
C ALA A 53 5.81 0.18 6.07
N ALA A 54 6.08 -1.06 5.65
CA ALA A 54 6.39 -2.16 6.56
C ALA A 54 7.67 -1.88 7.36
N ARG A 55 8.72 -1.38 6.70
CA ARG A 55 9.98 -0.98 7.34
C ARG A 55 9.77 0.15 8.34
N GLU A 56 9.06 1.21 7.94
CA GLU A 56 8.73 2.34 8.83
C GLU A 56 7.97 1.87 10.07
N ARG A 57 6.97 0.99 9.90
CA ARG A 57 6.25 0.39 11.02
C ARG A 57 7.17 -0.43 11.92
N ALA A 58 8.07 -1.22 11.35
CA ALA A 58 9.00 -2.04 12.12
C ALA A 58 9.94 -1.18 12.98
N LEU A 59 10.46 -0.08 12.41
CA LEU A 59 11.31 0.88 13.13
C LEU A 59 10.53 1.59 14.25
N ALA A 60 9.33 2.07 13.98
CA ALA A 60 8.49 2.72 15.00
C ALA A 60 8.17 1.78 16.18
N VAL A 61 7.94 0.49 15.90
CA VAL A 61 7.74 -0.51 16.96
C VAL A 61 9.00 -0.75 17.78
N HIS A 62 10.19 -0.72 17.17
CA HIS A 62 11.45 -0.89 17.90
C HIS A 62 11.78 0.30 18.78
N ALA A 63 11.68 1.53 18.25
CA ALA A 63 11.90 2.75 19.03
C ALA A 63 10.99 2.79 20.27
N GLY A 64 9.70 2.49 20.10
CA GLY A 64 8.75 2.45 21.22
C GLY A 64 8.97 1.31 22.22
N ARG A 65 9.85 0.34 21.95
CA ARG A 65 10.30 -0.68 22.93
C ARG A 65 11.52 -0.23 23.71
N GLU A 66 12.44 0.50 23.07
CA GLU A 66 13.60 1.10 23.73
C GLU A 66 13.16 2.17 24.74
N ASP A 67 12.15 2.97 24.40
CA ASP A 67 11.58 3.98 25.31
C ASP A 67 10.84 3.37 26.54
N ARG A 68 10.59 2.06 26.55
CA ARG A 68 9.89 1.35 27.63
C ARG A 68 10.82 0.50 28.51
N ALA A 69 12.10 0.44 28.18
CA ALA A 69 13.13 -0.28 28.93
C ALA A 69 13.88 0.69 29.86
#